data_AF-A0AAF0DZI9-F1
#
_entry.id   AF-A0AAF0DZI9-F1
#
_cell.length_a   1.000
_cell.length_b   1.000
_cell.length_c   1.000
_cell.angle_alpha   90.00
_cell.angle_beta   90.00
_cell.angle_gamma   90.00
#
_symmetry.space_group_name_H-M   'P 1'
#
loop_
_entity.id
_entity.type
_entity.pdbx_description
1 polymer ?
#
loop_
_entity_poly.entity_id
_entity_poly.type
_entity_poly.pdbx_seq_one_letter_code
_entity_poly.pdbx_strand_id
1 'polypeptide(L)'
;MSEASPAQTAHQPAEQAPDAGTDIKSGSPNDFLKGVTGKRVAVRLNSGIDYLGTLSCLDGYMNIAMEETTEHVDGQLKNHLGDAFIRGNNVLYITALEG
;
A
#
# COMPACT_ATOMS: atom_id res chain seq x y z
N MET A 1 29.67 -57.77 13.02
CA MET A 1 29.48 -57.38 11.61
C MET A 1 28.79 -56.05 11.63
N SER A 2 29.50 -55.02 11.17
CA SER A 2 29.14 -53.62 11.33
C SER A 2 28.33 -53.18 10.11
N GLU A 3 27.05 -52.86 10.30
CA GLU A 3 26.22 -52.26 9.25
C GLU A 3 26.33 -50.74 9.37
N ALA A 4 27.02 -50.13 8.42
CA ALA A 4 27.08 -48.68 8.24
C ALA A 4 25.82 -48.24 7.47
N SER A 5 25.02 -47.37 8.06
CA SER A 5 23.94 -46.65 7.36
C SER A 5 24.53 -45.54 6.48
N PRO A 6 24.13 -45.41 5.21
CA PRO A 6 24.51 -44.25 4.40
C PRO A 6 23.63 -43.04 4.74
N ALA A 7 24.30 -41.93 5.07
CA ALA A 7 23.66 -40.62 5.21
C ALA A 7 23.12 -40.16 3.85
N GLN A 8 21.82 -39.94 3.76
CA GLN A 8 21.16 -39.35 2.60
C GLN A 8 21.50 -37.86 2.53
N THR A 9 22.16 -37.45 1.43
CA THR A 9 22.37 -36.05 1.07
C THR A 9 21.02 -35.38 0.80
N ALA A 10 20.69 -34.37 1.60
CA ALA A 10 19.45 -33.61 1.50
C ALA A 10 19.33 -32.87 0.17
N HIS A 11 18.16 -32.98 -0.45
CA HIS A 11 17.68 -32.01 -1.43
C HIS A 11 17.37 -30.69 -0.73
N GLN A 12 17.98 -29.60 -1.20
CA GLN A 12 17.44 -28.25 -1.02
C GLN A 12 17.21 -27.67 -2.43
N PRO A 13 15.96 -27.55 -2.90
CA PRO A 13 15.63 -26.54 -3.87
C PRO A 13 15.64 -25.19 -3.15
N ALA A 14 16.40 -24.23 -3.68
CA ALA A 14 16.45 -22.87 -3.18
C ALA A 14 15.02 -22.28 -3.09
N GLU A 15 14.68 -21.79 -1.90
CA GLU A 15 13.46 -21.05 -1.64
C GLU A 15 13.51 -19.75 -2.46
N GLN A 16 12.86 -19.76 -3.61
CA GLN A 16 12.62 -18.57 -4.41
C GLN A 16 11.71 -17.66 -3.60
N ALA A 17 12.26 -16.52 -3.16
CA ALA A 17 11.49 -15.44 -2.58
C ALA A 17 10.34 -15.07 -3.53
N PRO A 18 9.11 -14.83 -3.05
CA PRO A 18 8.09 -14.28 -3.91
C PRO A 18 8.51 -12.86 -4.28
N ASP A 19 8.81 -12.67 -5.56
CA ASP A 19 8.92 -11.38 -6.21
C ASP A 19 7.61 -10.62 -5.96
N ALA A 20 7.64 -9.62 -5.09
CA ALA A 20 6.47 -8.85 -4.69
C ALA A 20 6.12 -7.77 -5.73
N GLY A 21 6.19 -8.11 -7.02
CA GLY A 21 5.53 -7.36 -8.07
C GLY A 21 4.04 -7.65 -8.01
N THR A 22 3.28 -6.84 -7.27
CA THR A 22 1.82 -7.02 -7.26
C THR A 22 1.26 -6.36 -8.51
N ASP A 23 1.11 -7.14 -9.59
CA ASP A 23 0.26 -6.77 -10.71
C ASP A 23 -1.10 -6.34 -10.15
N ILE A 24 -1.46 -5.07 -10.31
CA ILE A 24 -2.84 -4.61 -10.06
C ILE A 24 -3.70 -5.28 -11.14
N LYS A 25 -4.15 -6.51 -10.86
CA LYS A 25 -5.12 -7.22 -11.70
C LYS A 25 -6.30 -6.29 -11.94
N SER A 26 -6.82 -6.27 -13.16
CA SER A 26 -8.06 -5.58 -13.53
C SER A 26 -9.21 -6.09 -12.66
N GLY A 27 -9.37 -5.47 -11.49
CA GLY A 27 -10.31 -5.83 -10.43
C GLY A 27 -11.34 -4.72 -10.21
N SER A 28 -12.31 -5.00 -9.35
CA SER A 28 -13.31 -4.01 -8.96
C SER A 28 -12.63 -2.84 -8.21
N PRO A 29 -13.28 -1.66 -8.11
CA PRO A 29 -12.75 -0.56 -7.31
C PRO A 29 -12.41 -0.97 -5.87
N ASN A 30 -13.20 -1.86 -5.27
CA ASN A 30 -12.91 -2.41 -3.94
C ASN A 30 -11.64 -3.26 -3.90
N ASP A 31 -11.31 -3.97 -4.98
CA ASP A 31 -10.08 -4.76 -5.04
C ASP A 31 -8.86 -3.84 -5.14
N PHE A 32 -8.97 -2.73 -5.87
CA PHE A 32 -7.96 -1.68 -5.86
C PHE A 32 -7.76 -1.13 -4.44
N LEU A 33 -8.83 -0.74 -3.75
CA LEU A 33 -8.77 -0.19 -2.39
C LEU A 33 -8.08 -1.16 -1.41
N LYS A 34 -8.45 -2.45 -1.46
CA LYS A 34 -7.76 -3.49 -0.67
C LYS A 34 -6.28 -3.63 -1.04
N GLY A 35 -5.94 -3.47 -2.31
CA GLY A 35 -4.57 -3.59 -2.81
C GLY A 35 -3.66 -2.41 -2.43
N VAL A 36 -4.24 -1.26 -2.08
CA VAL A 36 -3.50 -0.05 -1.65
C VAL A 36 -3.54 0.19 -0.14
N THR A 37 -4.37 -0.52 0.62
CA THR A 37 -4.32 -0.48 2.09
C THR A 37 -2.93 -0.91 2.59
N GLY A 38 -2.36 -0.13 3.51
CA GLY A 38 -1.01 -0.29 4.05
C GLY A 38 0.10 0.23 3.13
N LYS A 39 -0.24 0.78 1.95
CA LYS A 39 0.74 1.33 0.99
C LYS A 39 0.68 2.84 0.93
N ARG A 40 1.73 3.44 0.36
CA ARG A 40 1.82 4.87 0.15
C ARG A 40 0.91 5.30 -1.02
N VAL A 41 0.05 6.28 -0.76
CA VAL A 41 -0.92 6.81 -1.72
C VAL A 41 -0.91 8.33 -1.76
N ALA A 42 -1.40 8.89 -2.85
CA ALA A 42 -1.82 10.28 -2.95
C ALA A 42 -3.36 10.34 -2.96
N VAL A 43 -3.91 11.18 -2.09
CA VAL A 43 -5.34 11.51 -2.03
C VAL A 43 -5.50 12.96 -2.49
N ARG A 44 -6.11 13.14 -3.66
CA ARG A 44 -6.45 14.48 -4.17
C ARG A 44 -7.81 14.89 -3.63
N LEU A 45 -7.89 16.08 -3.04
CA LEU A 45 -9.17 16.69 -2.68
C LEU A 45 -9.79 17.48 -3.83
N ASN A 46 -11.10 17.71 -3.76
CA ASN A 46 -11.85 18.58 -4.68
C ASN A 46 -11.29 20.02 -4.73
N SER A 47 -10.58 20.46 -3.69
CA SER A 47 -9.91 21.76 -3.64
C SER A 47 -8.63 21.84 -4.49
N GLY A 48 -8.12 20.70 -4.98
CA GLY A 48 -6.82 20.63 -5.64
C GLY A 48 -5.65 20.35 -4.70
N ILE A 49 -5.87 20.22 -3.39
CA ILE A 49 -4.80 19.86 -2.43
C ILE A 49 -4.53 18.35 -2.50
N ASP A 50 -3.26 17.97 -2.45
CA ASP A 50 -2.82 16.58 -2.35
C ASP A 50 -2.39 16.23 -0.92
N TYR A 51 -2.87 15.10 -0.42
CA TYR A 51 -2.34 14.47 0.78
C TYR A 51 -1.60 13.18 0.42
N LEU A 52 -0.31 13.12 0.74
CA LEU A 52 0.54 11.97 0.48
C LEU A 52 0.88 11.30 1.80
N GLY A 53 0.70 9.99 1.91
CA GLY A 53 0.96 9.23 3.13
C GLY A 53 0.59 7.76 2.99
N THR A 54 0.70 7.02 4.08
CA THR A 54 0.34 5.59 4.13
C THR A 54 -1.14 5.44 4.40
N LEU A 55 -1.85 4.70 3.55
CA LEU A 55 -3.28 4.44 3.71
C LEU A 55 -3.50 3.40 4.83
N SER A 56 -3.89 3.81 6.03
CA SER A 56 -4.16 2.88 7.12
C SER A 56 -5.47 2.12 6.89
N CYS A 57 -6.57 2.84 6.64
CA CYS A 57 -7.88 2.24 6.37
C CYS A 57 -8.85 3.25 5.72
N LEU A 58 -9.98 2.72 5.22
CA LEU A 58 -11.08 3.52 4.69
C LEU A 58 -12.42 2.78 4.81
N ASP A 59 -13.53 3.51 4.67
CA ASP A 59 -14.89 2.97 4.69
C ASP A 59 -15.62 3.10 3.33
N GLY A 60 -16.86 2.61 3.27
CA GLY A 60 -17.70 2.68 2.05
C GLY A 60 -18.14 4.09 1.64
N TYR A 61 -17.87 5.11 2.48
CA TYR A 61 -18.09 6.52 2.18
C TYR A 61 -16.80 7.24 1.82
N MET A 62 -15.69 6.52 1.69
CA MET A 62 -14.35 7.03 1.41
C MET A 62 -13.82 7.95 2.50
N ASN A 63 -14.25 7.80 3.76
CA ASN A 63 -13.50 8.41 4.86
C ASN A 63 -12.18 7.66 5.04
N ILE A 64 -11.07 8.38 5.15
CA ILE A 64 -9.72 7.82 5.05
C ILE A 64 -8.93 8.15 6.30
N ALA A 65 -8.32 7.13 6.91
CA ALA A 65 -7.26 7.31 7.90
C ALA A 65 -5.90 7.13 7.21
N MET A 66 -5.02 8.10 7.38
CA MET A 66 -3.68 8.11 6.80
C MET A 66 -2.63 8.32 7.89
N GLU A 67 -1.47 7.71 7.70
CA GLU A 67 -0.28 7.86 8.55
C GLU A 67 0.84 8.54 7.76
N GLU A 68 1.80 9.16 8.47
CA GLU A 68 2.94 9.87 7.87
C GLU A 68 2.55 10.89 6.78
N THR A 69 1.40 11.52 6.98
CA THR A 69 0.73 12.36 5.97
C THR A 69 1.46 13.68 5.78
N THR A 70 1.62 14.07 4.53
CA THR A 70 2.15 15.36 4.09
C THR A 70 1.13 16.07 3.22
N GLU A 71 1.02 17.38 3.41
CA GLU A 71 0.13 18.24 2.62
C GLU A 71 0.92 18.92 1.51
N HIS A 72 0.43 18.80 0.28
CA HIS A 72 1.01 19.41 -0.90
C HIS A 72 -0.01 20.34 -1.57
N VAL A 73 0.36 21.61 -1.72
CA VAL A 73 -0.43 22.64 -2.41
C VAL A 73 0.37 23.09 -3.63
N ASP A 74 -0.24 23.02 -4.81
CA ASP A 74 0.43 23.29 -6.09
C ASP A 74 1.72 22.47 -6.28
N GLY A 75 1.69 21.20 -5.85
CA GLY A 75 2.82 20.28 -5.91
C GLY A 75 3.92 20.53 -4.86
N GLN A 76 3.84 21.61 -4.10
CA GLN A 76 4.83 21.95 -3.07
C GLN A 76 4.40 21.43 -1.71
N LEU A 77 5.32 20.75 -1.02
CA LEU A 77 5.15 20.39 0.39
C LEU A 77 4.90 21.65 1.22
N LYS A 78 3.76 21.70 1.90
CA LYS A 78 3.37 22.78 2.80
C LYS A 78 3.43 22.35 4.26
N ASN A 79 3.08 21.11 4.56
CA ASN A 79 2.97 20.68 5.94
C ASN A 79 3.25 19.18 6.14
N HIS A 80 3.71 18.84 7.35
CA HIS A 80 3.80 17.47 7.84
C HIS A 80 2.72 17.28 8.90
N LEU A 81 1.74 16.43 8.61
CA LEU A 81 0.58 16.23 9.47
C LEU A 81 0.72 15.00 10.37
N GLY A 82 1.50 13.99 9.94
CA GLY A 82 1.56 12.71 10.63
C GLY A 82 0.25 11.95 10.44
N ASP A 83 -0.46 11.67 11.52
CA ASP A 83 -1.75 10.96 11.44
C ASP A 83 -2.85 11.93 11.02
N ALA A 84 -3.58 11.60 9.95
CA ALA A 84 -4.60 12.43 9.37
C ALA A 84 -5.89 11.65 9.10
N PHE A 85 -7.03 12.32 9.26
CA PHE A 85 -8.33 11.79 8.87
C PHE A 85 -8.97 12.69 7.82
N ILE A 86 -9.26 12.12 6.65
CA ILE A 86 -9.85 12.83 5.51
C ILE A 86 -11.30 12.38 5.36
N ARG A 87 -12.22 13.35 5.31
CA ARG A 87 -13.64 13.09 5.09
C ARG A 87 -13.92 12.81 3.61
N GLY A 88 -14.62 11.70 3.33
CA GLY A 88 -14.75 11.16 1.97
C GLY A 88 -15.51 12.04 0.97
N ASN A 89 -16.41 12.90 1.44
CA ASN A 89 -17.13 13.84 0.57
C ASN A 89 -16.22 14.91 -0.06
N ASN A 90 -14.98 15.05 0.40
CA ASN A 90 -13.99 15.99 -0.14
C ASN A 90 -12.99 15.31 -1.09
N VAL A 91 -13.00 13.98 -1.18
CA VAL A 91 -12.04 13.20 -1.98
C VAL A 91 -12.44 13.23 -3.45
N LEU A 92 -11.48 13.56 -4.32
CA LEU A 92 -11.64 13.49 -5.77
C LEU A 92 -11.16 12.13 -6.31
N TYR A 93 -9.94 11.72 -5.96
CA TYR A 93 -9.39 10.40 -6.32
C TYR A 93 -8.31 9.95 -5.34
N ILE A 94 -8.00 8.65 -5.39
CA ILE A 94 -6.84 8.02 -4.74
C ILE A 94 -5.93 7.44 -5.82
N THR A 95 -4.62 7.62 -5.69
CA THR A 95 -3.62 7.05 -6.58
C THR A 95 -2.53 6.35 -5.78
N ALA A 96 -2.15 5.14 -6.16
CA ALA A 96 -1.01 4.45 -5.59
C ALA A 96 0.29 5.17 -6.01
N LEU A 97 1.21 5.40 -5.08
CA LEU A 97 2.50 6.05 -5.36
C LEU A 97 3.63 5.06 -5.62
N GLU A 98 3.43 3.81 -5.22
CA GLU A 98 4.35 2.72 -5.50
C GLU A 98 3.60 1.60 -6.23
N GLY A 99 4.18 1.18 -7.35
CA GLY A 99 3.82 0.04 -8.17
C GLY A 99 5.09 -0.62 -8.67
#